data_AF-A0A1W9VAJ7-F1
#
_entry.id   AF-A0A1W9VAJ7-F1
#
_cell.length_a   1.000
_cell.length_b   1.000
_cell.length_c   1.000
_cell.angle_alpha   90.00
_cell.angle_beta   90.00
_cell.angle_gamma   90.00
#
_symmetry.space_group_name_H-M   'P 1'
#
loop_
_entity.id
_entity.type
_entity.pdbx_description
1 polymer ?
#
loop_
_entity_poly.entity_id
_entity_poly.type
_entity_poly.pdbx_seq_one_letter_code
_entity_poly.pdbx_strand_id
1 'polypeptide(L)'
;MFVLFLYIFIFSTLFVLSEFLLGKIEIIEVVSTYWSFLSAVLIESILSAILTTLILYLILLQLDYEKIEKEKFILQQRINQSSKMNALGQLAGGIAHDFNNMLGGIMGAAQLLCLPKRNLDEKSLEYVDMIIEASNRASDLTQRLLALGRIKVIESSTINIHKVIADTVEILSKTIDKKTCIRVHTDATVSLREIVPPCKTV
;
A
#
# COMPACT_ATOMS: atom_id res chain seq x y z
N MET A 1 2.10 12.08 -47.27
CA MET A 1 3.01 11.17 -48.00
C MET A 1 2.25 10.27 -48.97
N PHE A 2 1.27 9.48 -48.51
CA PHE A 2 0.49 8.55 -49.34
C PHE A 2 -0.24 9.21 -50.53
N VAL A 3 -0.86 10.37 -50.33
CA VAL A 3 -1.60 11.11 -51.39
C VAL A 3 -0.67 11.62 -52.50
N LEU A 4 0.50 12.14 -52.14
CA LEU A 4 1.51 12.60 -53.10
C LEU A 4 2.02 11.43 -53.96
N PHE A 5 2.17 10.27 -53.33
CA PHE A 5 2.63 9.06 -53.99
C PHE A 5 1.59 8.47 -54.95
N LEU A 6 0.32 8.46 -54.54
CA LEU A 6 -0.80 8.07 -55.40
C LEU A 6 -0.90 8.99 -56.62
N TYR A 7 -0.70 10.30 -56.43
CA TYR A 7 -0.68 11.27 -57.52
C TYR A 7 0.48 11.05 -58.48
N ILE A 8 1.69 10.82 -57.97
CA ILE A 8 2.89 10.50 -58.79
C ILE A 8 2.68 9.20 -59.57
N PHE A 9 2.07 8.18 -58.97
CA PHE A 9 1.77 6.92 -59.63
C PHE A 9 0.74 7.08 -60.76
N ILE A 10 -0.38 7.75 -60.48
CA ILE A 10 -1.43 7.98 -61.48
C ILE A 10 -0.87 8.82 -62.64
N PHE A 11 -0.10 9.87 -62.34
CA PHE A 11 0.49 10.72 -63.37
C PHE A 11 1.54 9.98 -64.21
N SER A 12 2.42 9.19 -63.60
CA SER A 12 3.45 8.44 -64.33
C SER A 12 2.87 7.33 -65.21
N THR A 13 1.81 6.65 -64.75
CA THR A 13 1.12 5.62 -65.54
C THR A 13 0.38 6.21 -66.74
N LEU A 14 -0.30 7.35 -66.57
CA LEU A 14 -0.90 8.11 -67.67
C LEU A 14 0.16 8.58 -68.69
N PHE A 15 1.32 9.04 -68.20
CA PHE A 15 2.44 9.44 -69.05
C PHE A 15 3.02 8.28 -69.87
N VAL A 16 3.25 7.12 -69.24
CA VAL A 16 3.71 5.89 -69.94
C VAL A 16 2.70 5.44 -70.99
N LEU A 17 1.41 5.48 -70.67
CA LEU A 17 0.36 5.12 -71.61
C LEU A 17 0.35 6.05 -72.84
N SER A 18 0.58 7.35 -72.63
CA SER A 18 0.67 8.33 -73.72
C SER A 18 1.91 8.11 -74.61
N GLU A 19 3.06 7.78 -74.03
CA GLU A 19 4.31 7.54 -74.79
C GLU A 19 4.31 6.16 -75.48
N PHE A 20 3.63 5.16 -74.90
CA PHE A 20 3.37 3.88 -75.56
C PHE A 20 2.54 4.04 -76.84
N LEU A 21 1.50 4.89 -76.80
CA LEU A 21 0.71 5.23 -77.99
C LEU A 21 1.52 6.00 -79.06
N LEU A 22 2.59 6.68 -78.66
CA LEU A 22 3.52 7.38 -79.55
C LEU A 22 4.68 6.50 -80.06
N GLY A 23 4.74 5.22 -79.65
CA GLY A 23 5.75 4.26 -80.11
C GLY A 23 7.16 4.48 -79.53
N LYS A 24 7.32 5.26 -78.45
CA LYS A 24 8.63 5.52 -77.84
C LYS A 24 8.97 4.49 -76.76
N ILE A 25 9.57 3.38 -77.19
CA ILE A 25 9.87 2.22 -76.33
C ILE A 25 10.93 2.53 -75.26
N GLU A 26 11.93 3.37 -75.55
CA GLU A 26 13.00 3.72 -74.60
C GLU A 26 12.48 4.39 -73.30
N ILE A 27 11.39 5.17 -73.40
CA ILE A 27 10.81 5.86 -72.23
C ILE A 27 10.13 4.86 -71.28
N ILE A 28 9.59 3.76 -71.83
CA ILE A 28 8.87 2.74 -71.06
C ILE A 28 9.81 1.97 -70.14
N GLU A 29 11.01 1.60 -70.61
CA GLU A 29 12.01 0.91 -69.80
C GLU A 29 12.51 1.77 -68.63
N VAL A 30 12.70 3.07 -68.88
CA VAL A 30 13.11 4.03 -67.84
C VAL A 30 12.03 4.18 -66.77
N VAL A 31 10.76 4.33 -67.16
CA VAL A 31 9.67 4.46 -66.18
C VAL A 31 9.42 3.14 -65.43
N SER A 32 9.52 2.00 -66.10
CA SER A 32 9.41 0.67 -65.45
C SER A 32 10.47 0.48 -64.36
N THR A 33 11.73 0.83 -64.66
CA THR A 33 12.85 0.77 -63.72
C THR A 33 12.68 1.73 -62.55
N TYR A 34 12.20 2.95 -62.82
CA TYR A 34 11.88 3.92 -61.77
C TYR A 34 10.80 3.37 -60.83
N TRP A 35 9.79 2.69 -61.38
CA TRP A 35 8.67 2.19 -60.61
C TRP A 35 8.99 0.93 -59.79
N SER A 36 9.84 0.05 -60.31
CA SER A 36 10.32 -1.10 -59.53
C SER A 36 11.15 -0.64 -58.31
N PHE A 37 12.00 0.37 -58.49
CA PHE A 37 12.77 0.96 -57.39
C PHE A 37 11.87 1.64 -56.35
N LEU A 38 10.96 2.49 -56.81
CA LEU A 38 10.10 3.29 -55.94
C LEU A 38 9.11 2.43 -55.14
N SER A 39 8.61 1.32 -55.71
CA SER A 39 7.76 0.36 -54.98
C SER A 39 8.54 -0.44 -53.95
N ALA A 40 9.79 -0.84 -54.23
CA ALA A 40 10.65 -1.53 -53.27
C ALA A 40 10.94 -0.66 -52.03
N VAL A 41 11.27 0.63 -52.22
CA VAL A 41 11.51 1.57 -51.12
C VAL A 41 10.27 1.76 -50.24
N LEU A 42 9.08 1.79 -50.84
CA LEU A 42 7.84 1.86 -50.06
C LEU A 42 7.58 0.61 -49.24
N ILE A 43 7.79 -0.57 -49.83
CA ILE A 43 7.56 -1.84 -49.12
C ILE A 43 8.46 -1.92 -47.90
N GLU A 44 9.75 -1.59 -48.04
CA GLU A 44 10.71 -1.54 -46.93
C GLU A 44 10.28 -0.53 -45.85
N SER A 45 9.83 0.66 -46.26
CA SER A 45 9.39 1.71 -45.33
C SER A 45 8.15 1.28 -44.54
N ILE A 46 7.18 0.65 -45.21
CA ILE A 46 5.94 0.16 -44.59
C ILE A 46 6.27 -1.01 -43.67
N LEU A 47 7.10 -1.96 -44.12
CA LEU A 47 7.51 -3.11 -43.34
C LEU A 47 8.24 -2.69 -42.07
N SER A 48 9.15 -1.71 -42.17
CA SER A 48 9.85 -1.12 -41.04
C SER A 48 8.89 -0.44 -40.06
N ALA A 49 7.91 0.33 -40.55
CA ALA A 49 6.91 0.98 -39.70
C ALA A 49 6.02 -0.03 -38.96
N ILE A 50 5.61 -1.11 -39.64
CA ILE A 50 4.83 -2.20 -39.03
C ILE A 50 5.67 -2.91 -37.97
N LEU A 51 6.92 -3.26 -38.29
CA LEU A 51 7.81 -3.97 -37.39
C LEU A 51 8.11 -3.14 -36.13
N THR A 52 8.41 -1.85 -36.29
CA THR A 52 8.65 -0.94 -35.16
C THR A 52 7.42 -0.77 -34.27
N THR A 53 6.23 -0.64 -34.87
CA THR A 53 4.97 -0.58 -34.13
C THR A 53 4.70 -1.86 -33.35
N LEU A 54 4.93 -3.02 -33.98
CA LEU A 54 4.77 -4.33 -33.35
C LEU A 54 5.75 -4.52 -32.18
N ILE A 55 7.02 -4.18 -32.38
CA ILE A 55 8.04 -4.23 -31.32
C ILE A 55 7.65 -3.34 -30.15
N LEU A 56 7.23 -2.10 -30.41
CA LEU A 56 6.81 -1.18 -29.35
C LEU A 56 5.60 -1.74 -28.58
N TYR A 57 4.62 -2.29 -29.28
CA TYR A 57 3.45 -2.91 -28.66
C TYR A 57 3.84 -4.08 -27.74
N LEU A 58 4.74 -4.96 -28.19
CA LEU A 58 5.22 -6.09 -27.39
C LEU A 58 5.98 -5.62 -26.13
N ILE A 59 6.82 -4.58 -26.26
CA ILE A 59 7.55 -4.00 -25.11
C ILE A 59 6.58 -3.43 -24.08
N LEU A 60 5.58 -2.65 -24.53
CA LEU A 60 4.57 -2.08 -23.63
C LEU A 60 3.79 -3.16 -22.90
N LEU A 61 3.39 -4.22 -23.62
CA LEU A 61 2.69 -5.36 -23.03
C LEU A 61 3.52 -6.06 -21.94
N GLN A 62 4.82 -6.23 -22.18
CA GLN A 62 5.73 -6.87 -21.22
C GLN A 62 5.90 -6.03 -19.94
N LEU A 63 6.00 -4.70 -20.09
CA LEU A 63 6.12 -3.77 -18.96
C LEU A 63 4.87 -3.80 -18.06
N ASP A 64 3.69 -3.79 -18.67
CA ASP A 64 2.43 -3.86 -17.94
C ASP A 64 2.29 -5.20 -17.20
N TYR A 65 2.68 -6.31 -17.83
CA TYR A 65 2.67 -7.63 -17.20
C TYR A 65 3.55 -7.67 -15.94
N GLU A 66 4.81 -7.20 -16.04
CA GLU A 66 5.71 -7.15 -14.87
C GLU A 66 5.16 -6.28 -13.74
N LYS A 67 4.54 -5.14 -14.09
CA LYS A 67 3.96 -4.24 -13.08
C LYS A 67 2.82 -4.92 -12.33
N ILE A 68 1.91 -5.56 -13.06
CA ILE A 68 0.79 -6.31 -12.47
C ILE A 68 1.31 -7.45 -11.58
N GLU A 69 2.34 -8.17 -12.01
CA GLU A 69 2.93 -9.26 -11.23
C GLU A 69 3.57 -8.77 -9.93
N LYS A 70 4.32 -7.65 -9.99
CA LYS A 70 4.91 -7.01 -8.81
C LYS A 70 3.83 -6.51 -7.84
N GLU A 71 2.80 -5.84 -8.34
CA GLU A 71 1.68 -5.37 -7.53
C GLU A 71 0.95 -6.54 -6.87
N LYS A 72 0.67 -7.60 -7.63
CA LYS A 72 0.05 -8.83 -7.12
C LYS A 72 0.90 -9.48 -6.03
N PHE A 73 2.21 -9.58 -6.22
CA PHE A 73 3.12 -10.15 -5.24
C PHE A 73 3.10 -9.36 -3.92
N ILE A 74 3.19 -8.02 -3.99
CA ILE A 74 3.14 -7.14 -2.82
C ILE A 74 1.79 -7.27 -2.09
N LEU A 75 0.67 -7.29 -2.84
CA LEU A 75 -0.67 -7.50 -2.29
C LEU A 75 -0.77 -8.86 -1.59
N GLN A 76 -0.27 -9.92 -2.21
CA GLN A 76 -0.28 -11.26 -1.62
C GLN A 76 0.53 -11.32 -0.32
N GLN A 77 1.70 -10.64 -0.27
CA GLN A 77 2.48 -10.53 0.96
C GLN A 77 1.72 -9.79 2.06
N ARG A 78 1.04 -8.67 1.73
CA ARG A 78 0.20 -7.94 2.69
C ARG A 78 -0.96 -8.79 3.20
N ILE A 79 -1.64 -9.52 2.32
CA ILE A 79 -2.73 -10.42 2.70
C ILE A 79 -2.21 -11.52 3.63
N ASN A 80 -1.08 -12.15 3.31
CA ASN A 80 -0.47 -13.16 4.15
C ASN A 80 -0.07 -12.61 5.52
N GLN A 81 0.49 -11.40 5.58
CA GLN A 81 0.85 -10.75 6.83
C GLN A 81 -0.38 -10.35 7.65
N SER A 82 -1.43 -9.83 7.01
CA SER A 82 -2.71 -9.52 7.65
C SER A 82 -3.41 -10.77 8.17
N SER A 83 -3.36 -11.88 7.43
CA SER A 83 -3.93 -13.17 7.85
C SER A 83 -3.19 -13.75 9.05
N LYS A 84 -1.85 -13.70 9.04
CA LYS A 84 -1.03 -14.04 10.21
C LYS A 84 -1.39 -13.19 11.42
N MET A 85 -1.54 -11.88 11.25
CA MET A 85 -1.92 -10.98 12.35
C MET A 85 -3.34 -11.25 12.87
N ASN A 86 -4.30 -11.53 11.98
CA ASN A 86 -5.67 -11.93 12.33
C ASN A 86 -5.68 -13.21 13.17
N ALA A 87 -4.96 -14.25 12.72
CA ALA A 87 -4.85 -15.52 13.44
C ALA A 87 -4.17 -15.32 14.80
N LEU A 88 -3.11 -14.52 14.87
CA LEU A 88 -2.42 -14.20 16.11
C LEU A 88 -3.33 -13.43 17.08
N GLY A 89 -4.14 -12.50 16.58
CA GLY A 89 -5.09 -11.72 17.39
C GLY A 89 -6.25 -12.55 17.93
N GLN A 90 -6.83 -13.45 17.13
CA GLN A 90 -7.87 -14.37 17.60
C GLN A 90 -7.32 -15.35 18.64
N LEU A 91 -6.14 -15.93 18.38
CA LEU A 91 -5.47 -16.84 19.30
C LEU A 91 -5.10 -16.13 20.62
N ALA A 92 -4.51 -14.93 20.54
CA ALA A 92 -4.18 -14.12 21.71
C ALA A 92 -5.44 -13.72 22.50
N GLY A 93 -6.55 -13.41 21.82
CA GLY A 93 -7.85 -13.15 22.41
C GLY A 93 -8.34 -14.28 23.30
N GLY A 94 -8.41 -15.50 22.74
CA GLY A 94 -8.84 -16.70 23.46
C GLY A 94 -7.90 -17.07 24.62
N ILE A 95 -6.59 -17.13 24.36
CA ILE A 95 -5.59 -17.49 25.38
C ILE A 95 -5.60 -16.48 26.52
N ALA A 96 -5.66 -15.18 26.23
CA ALA A 96 -5.65 -14.15 27.25
C ALA A 96 -6.91 -14.15 28.12
N HIS A 97 -8.07 -14.42 27.53
CA HIS A 97 -9.31 -14.60 28.27
C HIS A 97 -9.16 -15.75 29.28
N ASP A 98 -8.66 -16.90 28.85
CA ASP A 98 -8.51 -18.08 29.70
C ASP A 98 -7.45 -17.88 30.79
N PHE A 99 -6.35 -17.19 30.48
CA PHE A 99 -5.36 -16.79 31.48
C PHE A 99 -5.96 -15.87 32.54
N ASN A 100 -6.71 -14.85 32.13
CA ASN A 100 -7.38 -13.95 33.08
C ASN A 100 -8.44 -14.68 33.91
N ASN A 101 -9.11 -15.69 33.37
CA ASN A 101 -10.02 -16.53 34.14
C ASN A 101 -9.29 -17.33 35.23
N MET A 102 -8.17 -17.97 34.92
CA MET A 102 -7.37 -18.69 35.92
C MET A 102 -6.79 -17.73 36.97
N LEU A 103 -6.23 -16.60 36.55
CA LEU A 103 -5.68 -15.58 37.46
C LEU A 103 -6.77 -15.01 38.38
N GLY A 104 -7.97 -14.77 37.85
CA GLY A 104 -9.12 -14.34 38.65
C GLY A 104 -9.51 -15.37 39.72
N GLY A 105 -9.48 -16.66 39.39
CA GLY A 105 -9.72 -17.74 40.35
C GLY A 105 -8.65 -17.83 41.44
N ILE A 106 -7.37 -17.75 41.05
CA ILE A 106 -6.23 -17.76 41.98
C ILE A 106 -6.31 -16.55 42.93
N MET A 107 -6.55 -15.36 42.37
CA MET A 107 -6.67 -14.13 43.15
C MET A 107 -7.88 -14.15 44.07
N GLY A 108 -9.04 -14.66 43.61
CA GLY A 108 -10.22 -14.84 44.45
C GLY A 108 -9.98 -15.81 45.60
N ALA A 109 -9.32 -16.94 45.36
CA ALA A 109 -8.96 -17.90 46.40
C ALA A 109 -7.99 -17.28 47.43
N ALA A 110 -6.99 -16.53 46.96
CA ALA A 110 -6.06 -15.79 47.80
C ALA A 110 -6.78 -14.74 48.67
N GLN A 111 -7.68 -13.94 48.10
CA GLN A 111 -8.47 -12.96 48.84
C GLN A 111 -9.37 -13.61 49.91
N LEU A 112 -9.93 -14.80 49.64
CA LEU A 112 -10.70 -15.55 50.62
C LEU A 112 -9.86 -16.06 51.80
N LEU A 113 -8.55 -16.30 51.58
CA LEU A 113 -7.63 -16.68 52.65
C LEU A 113 -7.34 -15.51 53.60
N CYS A 114 -7.33 -14.27 53.11
CA CYS A 114 -7.20 -13.06 53.94
C CYS A 114 -8.42 -12.77 54.84
N LEU A 115 -9.52 -13.53 54.73
CA LEU A 115 -10.71 -13.25 55.53
C LEU A 115 -10.43 -13.45 57.03
N PRO A 116 -10.92 -12.56 57.92
CA PRO A 116 -10.62 -12.58 59.36
C PRO A 116 -10.92 -13.91 60.06
N LYS A 117 -11.86 -14.68 59.51
CA LYS A 117 -12.31 -15.97 60.06
C LYS A 117 -11.31 -17.12 59.88
N ARG A 118 -10.24 -16.93 59.09
CA ARG A 118 -9.26 -17.98 58.74
C ARG A 118 -8.05 -18.03 59.68
N ASN A 119 -7.84 -17.04 60.56
CA ASN A 119 -6.74 -16.98 61.55
C ASN A 119 -5.38 -17.45 61.00
N LEU A 120 -4.95 -16.90 59.86
CA LEU A 120 -3.62 -17.16 59.32
C LEU A 120 -2.55 -16.46 60.16
N ASP A 121 -1.39 -17.08 60.28
CA ASP A 121 -0.20 -16.45 60.84
C ASP A 121 0.37 -15.38 59.88
N GLU A 122 1.22 -14.50 60.41
CA GLU A 122 1.80 -13.38 59.68
C GLU A 122 2.57 -13.80 58.42
N LYS A 123 3.29 -14.93 58.48
CA LYS A 123 4.05 -15.45 57.34
C LYS A 123 3.13 -16.01 56.25
N SER A 124 2.04 -16.66 56.64
CA SER A 124 1.01 -17.10 55.71
C SER A 124 0.32 -15.93 55.00
N LEU A 125 0.06 -14.82 55.71
CA LEU A 125 -0.48 -13.60 55.10
C LEU A 125 0.49 -12.99 54.07
N GLU A 126 1.78 -12.97 54.37
CA GLU A 126 2.83 -12.47 53.47
C GLU A 126 2.88 -13.27 52.15
N TYR A 127 2.69 -14.60 52.21
CA TYR A 127 2.58 -15.44 51.01
C TYR A 127 1.30 -15.15 50.21
N VAL A 128 0.18 -14.87 50.87
CA VAL A 128 -1.08 -14.53 50.18
C VAL A 128 -0.96 -13.21 49.44
N ASP A 129 -0.34 -12.20 50.05
CA ASP A 129 -0.07 -10.91 49.39
C ASP A 129 0.85 -11.09 48.17
N MET A 130 1.87 -11.94 48.28
CA MET A 130 2.75 -12.27 47.15
C MET A 130 1.98 -12.94 45.99
N ILE A 131 1.02 -13.83 46.29
CA ILE A 131 0.15 -14.46 45.27
C ILE A 131 -0.73 -13.43 44.58
N ILE A 132 -1.32 -12.50 45.33
CA ILE A 132 -2.17 -11.44 44.77
C ILE A 132 -1.34 -10.52 43.87
N GLU A 133 -0.17 -10.08 44.33
CA GLU A 133 0.72 -9.21 43.56
C GLU A 133 1.24 -9.89 42.28
N ALA A 134 1.63 -11.17 42.37
CA ALA A 134 2.03 -11.96 41.20
C ALA A 134 0.87 -12.11 40.19
N SER A 135 -0.35 -12.34 40.67
CA SER A 135 -1.54 -12.50 39.82
C SER A 135 -1.90 -11.20 39.08
N ASN A 136 -1.82 -10.05 39.77
CA ASN A 136 -2.02 -8.74 39.16
C ASN A 136 -0.98 -8.46 38.06
N ARG A 137 0.30 -8.68 38.35
CA ARG A 137 1.39 -8.49 37.36
C ARG A 137 1.21 -9.39 36.13
N ALA A 138 0.77 -10.64 36.32
CA ALA A 138 0.50 -11.55 35.22
C ALA A 138 -0.70 -11.10 34.36
N SER A 139 -1.76 -10.55 34.98
CA SER A 139 -2.92 -10.01 34.24
C SER A 139 -2.53 -8.79 33.40
N ASP A 140 -1.73 -7.87 33.95
CA ASP A 140 -1.19 -6.71 33.23
C ASP A 140 -0.36 -7.12 32.02
N LEU A 141 0.51 -8.13 32.18
CA LEU A 141 1.32 -8.67 31.08
C LEU A 141 0.43 -9.28 29.98
N THR A 142 -0.63 -9.98 30.37
CA THR A 142 -1.61 -10.58 29.46
C THR A 142 -2.38 -9.51 28.67
N GLN A 143 -2.75 -8.39 29.29
CA GLN A 143 -3.34 -7.24 28.59
C GLN A 143 -2.38 -6.59 27.59
N ARG A 144 -1.09 -6.48 27.92
CA ARG A 144 -0.07 -5.96 26.99
C ARG A 144 0.10 -6.88 25.78
N LEU A 145 0.06 -8.20 25.98
CA LEU A 145 0.10 -9.19 24.89
C LEU A 145 -1.13 -9.06 23.96
N LEU A 146 -2.32 -8.87 24.53
CA LEU A 146 -3.55 -8.60 23.77
C LEU A 146 -3.45 -7.32 22.92
N ALA A 147 -2.83 -6.28 23.45
CA ALA A 147 -2.63 -5.02 22.74
C ALA A 147 -1.69 -5.18 21.52
N LEU A 148 -0.74 -6.13 21.57
CA LEU A 148 0.16 -6.44 20.45
C LEU A 148 -0.52 -7.24 19.33
N GLY A 149 -1.47 -8.12 19.68
CA GLY A 149 -2.21 -8.94 18.70
C GLY A 149 -3.42 -8.25 18.08
N ARG A 150 -3.86 -7.10 18.61
CA ARG A 150 -4.96 -6.34 18.02
C ARG A 150 -4.50 -5.65 16.73
N ILE A 151 -5.19 -5.98 15.64
CA ILE A 151 -5.24 -5.10 14.47
C ILE A 151 -5.79 -3.76 14.94
N LYS A 152 -4.93 -2.76 15.02
CA LYS A 152 -5.40 -1.37 15.01
C LYS A 152 -6.08 -1.19 13.67
N VAL A 153 -7.41 -1.31 13.66
CA VAL A 153 -8.21 -0.64 12.64
C VAL A 153 -7.79 0.82 12.73
N ILE A 154 -7.11 1.30 11.68
CA ILE A 154 -6.70 2.70 11.61
C ILE A 154 -8.00 3.47 11.40
N GLU A 155 -8.65 3.86 12.49
CA GLU A 155 -9.73 4.83 12.42
C GLU A 155 -9.11 6.17 12.05
N SER A 156 -9.34 6.59 10.81
CA SER A 156 -9.07 7.95 10.38
C SER A 156 -10.04 8.87 11.13
N SER A 157 -9.53 9.55 12.15
CA SER A 157 -10.24 10.60 12.86
C SER A 157 -9.54 11.93 12.60
N THR A 158 -10.32 13.01 12.55
CA THR A 158 -9.78 14.36 12.47
C THR A 158 -9.12 14.70 13.80
N ILE A 159 -7.79 14.79 13.81
CA ILE A 159 -7.00 15.11 15.00
C ILE A 159 -6.49 16.55 14.94
N ASN A 160 -6.60 17.28 16.06
CA ASN A 160 -5.97 18.59 16.19
C ASN A 160 -4.48 18.39 16.52
N ILE A 161 -3.64 18.55 15.51
CA ILE A 161 -2.19 18.35 15.63
C ILE A 161 -1.56 19.29 16.68
N HIS A 162 -2.05 20.54 16.80
CA HIS A 162 -1.55 21.47 17.82
C HIS A 162 -1.82 20.96 19.24
N LYS A 163 -2.99 20.36 19.47
CA LYS A 163 -3.32 19.75 20.77
C LYS A 163 -2.41 18.56 21.08
N VAL A 164 -2.19 17.68 20.10
CA VAL A 164 -1.30 16.52 20.27
C VAL A 164 0.14 16.94 20.59
N ILE A 165 0.63 17.99 19.92
CA ILE A 165 1.96 18.56 20.21
C ILE A 165 2.01 19.12 21.64
N ALA A 166 0.99 19.86 22.08
CA ALA A 166 0.92 20.40 23.43
C ALA A 166 0.91 19.29 24.50
N ASP A 167 0.05 18.28 24.34
CA ASP A 167 -0.06 17.15 25.27
C ASP A 167 1.27 16.37 25.35
N THR A 168 1.95 16.20 24.22
CA THR A 168 3.27 15.54 24.16
C THR A 168 4.34 16.34 24.90
N VAL A 169 4.38 17.66 24.70
CA VAL A 169 5.33 18.56 25.37
C VAL A 169 5.09 18.56 26.89
N GLU A 170 3.84 18.50 27.32
CA GLU A 170 3.51 18.39 28.75
C GLU A 170 4.07 17.10 29.36
N ILE A 171 3.87 15.95 28.71
CA ILE A 171 4.41 14.67 29.17
C ILE A 171 5.95 14.71 29.22
N LEU A 172 6.59 15.24 28.17
CA LEU A 172 8.04 15.33 28.10
C LEU A 172 8.61 16.29 29.14
N SER A 173 7.93 17.39 29.44
CA SER A 173 8.34 18.34 30.48
C SER A 173 8.38 17.74 31.89
N LYS A 174 7.58 16.68 32.12
CA LYS A 174 7.53 15.94 33.39
C LYS A 174 8.55 14.79 33.45
N THR A 175 9.05 14.35 32.30
CA THR A 175 9.92 13.16 32.18
C THR A 175 11.39 13.52 31.95
N ILE A 176 11.68 14.65 31.33
CA ILE A 176 13.04 15.12 31.01
C ILE A 176 13.57 16.02 32.14
N ASP A 177 14.89 15.99 32.37
CA ASP A 177 15.58 16.83 33.36
C ASP A 177 15.23 18.32 33.16
N LYS A 178 14.91 19.01 34.26
CA LYS A 178 14.52 20.43 34.33
C LYS A 178 15.54 21.40 33.74
N LYS A 179 16.78 20.95 33.51
CA LYS A 179 17.83 21.73 32.83
C LYS A 179 17.67 21.79 31.31
N THR A 180 16.82 20.96 30.72
CA THR A 180 16.61 20.91 29.26
C THR A 180 15.40 21.77 28.87
N CYS A 181 15.60 22.75 27.99
CA CYS A 181 14.53 23.61 27.48
C CYS A 181 13.89 23.01 26.22
N ILE A 182 12.57 22.81 26.24
CA ILE A 182 11.80 22.35 25.08
C ILE A 182 11.23 23.58 24.38
N ARG A 183 11.59 23.80 23.11
CA ARG A 183 11.06 24.88 22.28
C ARG A 183 10.23 24.31 21.14
N VAL A 184 8.98 24.74 21.03
CA VAL A 184 8.05 24.32 19.98
C VAL A 184 7.93 25.45 18.96
N HIS A 185 8.22 25.16 17.70
CA HIS A 185 7.97 26.07 16.58
C HIS A 185 6.85 25.49 15.72
N THR A 186 5.73 26.19 15.63
CA THR A 186 4.61 25.82 14.75
C THR A 186 4.31 26.99 13.82
N ASP A 187 4.62 26.84 12.54
CA ASP A 187 4.37 27.87 11.51
C ASP A 187 2.99 27.74 10.85
N ALA A 188 2.20 26.74 11.27
CA ALA A 188 0.88 26.46 10.71
C ALA A 188 -0.22 27.29 11.40
N THR A 189 -0.96 28.08 10.62
CA THR A 189 -2.20 28.74 11.05
C THR A 189 -3.26 27.67 11.31
N VAL A 190 -3.87 27.69 12.50
CA VAL A 190 -4.92 26.76 12.94
C VAL A 190 -6.02 26.64 11.86
N SER A 191 -6.03 25.53 11.11
CA SER A 191 -7.09 25.23 10.16
C SER A 191 -8.25 24.59 10.93
N LEU A 192 -9.09 25.42 11.55
CA LEU A 192 -10.40 25.01 12.04
C LEU A 192 -11.44 25.30 10.96
N ARG A 193 -11.64 24.34 10.04
CA ARG A 193 -12.96 24.19 9.44
C ARG A 193 -13.85 23.63 10.54
N GLU A 194 -14.78 24.46 10.99
CA GLU A 194 -15.71 24.24 12.09
C GLU A 194 -16.26 22.81 12.14
N ILE A 195 -16.02 22.15 13.27
CA ILE A 195 -17.05 21.57 14.14
C ILE A 195 -18.38 21.26 13.41
N VAL A 196 -18.44 20.15 12.67
CA VAL A 196 -19.70 19.43 12.45
C VAL A 196 -19.42 17.96 12.74
N PRO A 197 -19.93 17.38 13.85
CA PRO A 197 -19.85 15.94 14.05
C PRO A 197 -20.66 15.26 12.94
N PRO A 198 -20.13 14.24 12.23
CA PRO A 198 -20.96 13.45 11.35
C PRO A 198 -22.02 12.76 12.20
N CYS A 199 -23.28 13.04 11.87
CA CYS A 199 -24.47 12.44 12.44
C CYS A 199 -24.27 10.92 12.50
N LYS A 200 -24.37 10.32 13.70
CA LYS A 200 -24.47 8.87 13.84
C LYS A 200 -25.74 8.42 13.12
N THR A 201 -25.60 7.74 11.98
CA THR A 201 -26.69 6.94 11.41
C THR A 201 -26.80 5.66 12.21
N VAL A 202 -28.03 5.43 12.71
CA VAL A 202 -28.54 4.23 13.39
C VAL A 202 -28.28 2.97 12.57
#